data_AF-A0AAD8QM83-F1
#
_entry.id   AF-A0AAD8QM83-F1
#
_cell.length_a   1.000
_cell.length_b   1.000
_cell.length_c   1.000
_cell.angle_alpha   90.00
_cell.angle_beta   90.00
_cell.angle_gamma   90.00
#
_symmetry.space_group_name_H-M   'P 1'
#
loop_
_entity.id
_entity.type
_entity.pdbx_description
1 polymer ?
#
loop_
_entity_poly.entity_id
_entity_poly.type
_entity_poly.pdbx_seq_one_letter_code
_entity_poly.pdbx_strand_id
1 'polypeptide(L)'
;MTKELGEYSSVAAPVSTQYPQYIRDNYTVWATTMMWALESNEVWEAVDPGGDEFMKGAPKYRKDRQALTAICSVMPMDVKQHLISKTSAKEA
;
A
#
# COMPACT_ATOMS: atom_id res chain seq x y z
N MET A 1 28.04 34.54 27.22
CA MET A 1 27.99 34.05 25.83
C MET A 1 27.09 32.81 25.81
N THR A 2 25.78 33.05 25.94
CA THR A 2 24.72 32.05 25.90
C THR A 2 24.44 31.74 24.43
N LYS A 3 24.63 30.47 24.02
CA LYS A 3 24.24 30.01 22.69
C LYS A 3 22.79 29.55 22.79
N GLU A 4 21.91 30.22 22.06
CA GLU A 4 20.50 29.91 21.98
C GLU A 4 20.27 28.59 21.25
N LEU A 5 19.38 27.78 21.83
CA LEU A 5 18.78 26.60 21.23
C LEU A 5 17.41 27.03 20.66
N GLY A 6 17.22 26.84 19.37
CA GLY A 6 15.97 27.10 18.65
C GLY A 6 16.31 27.40 17.20
N GLU A 7 15.81 26.71 16.18
CA GLU A 7 14.55 25.99 16.05
C GLU A 7 14.80 24.83 15.07
N TYR A 8 14.60 23.58 15.52
CA TYR A 8 14.26 22.53 14.56
C TYR A 8 12.82 22.81 14.15
N SER A 9 12.65 23.53 13.05
CA SER A 9 11.38 23.64 12.37
C SER A 9 10.95 22.23 11.98
N SER A 10 10.19 21.59 12.87
CA SER A 10 9.42 20.39 12.60
C SER A 10 8.29 20.83 11.69
N VAL A 11 8.63 21.11 10.42
CA VAL A 11 7.66 20.99 9.36
C VAL A 11 7.39 19.49 9.29
N ALA A 12 6.37 19.05 10.02
CA ALA A 12 5.82 17.72 9.82
C ALA A 12 5.51 17.67 8.33
N ALA A 13 6.32 16.91 7.58
CA ALA A 13 5.99 16.61 6.21
C ALA A 13 4.53 16.11 6.23
N PRO A 14 3.67 16.55 5.30
CA PRO A 14 2.34 15.98 5.21
C PRO A 14 2.55 14.47 5.20
N VAL A 15 1.89 13.75 6.11
CA VAL A 15 1.86 12.29 6.10
C VAL A 15 1.19 11.94 4.79
N SER A 16 1.98 11.85 3.74
CA SER A 16 1.53 11.38 2.45
C SER A 16 1.04 9.98 2.76
N THR A 17 -0.24 9.74 2.51
CA THR A 17 -0.87 8.41 2.46
C THR A 17 -0.30 7.61 1.28
N GLN A 18 1.01 7.70 1.07
CA GLN A 18 1.77 7.01 0.06
C GLN A 18 2.19 5.69 0.66
N TYR A 19 1.58 4.65 0.12
CA TYR A 19 2.05 3.28 0.23
C TYR A 19 3.57 3.23 -0.02
N PRO A 20 4.31 2.38 0.73
CA PRO A 20 5.75 2.26 0.61
C PRO A 20 6.13 1.82 -0.81
N GLN A 21 7.14 2.44 -1.41
CA GLN A 21 7.63 2.00 -2.73
C GLN A 21 8.29 0.62 -2.62
N TYR A 22 7.96 -0.26 -3.57
CA TYR A 22 8.61 -1.56 -3.66
C TYR A 22 9.97 -1.42 -4.35
N ILE A 23 11.01 -1.93 -3.70
CA ILE A 23 12.36 -2.06 -4.24
C ILE A 23 12.77 -3.52 -4.05
N ARG A 24 13.47 -4.12 -5.03
CA ARG A 24 13.74 -5.57 -5.00
C ARG A 24 14.43 -6.05 -3.71
N ASP A 25 15.25 -5.20 -3.10
CA ASP A 25 16.02 -5.54 -1.91
C ASP A 25 15.28 -5.23 -0.59
N ASN A 26 14.04 -4.71 -0.63
CA ASN A 26 13.30 -4.28 0.56
C ASN A 26 12.00 -5.05 0.83
N TYR A 27 11.77 -6.19 0.19
CA TYR A 27 10.48 -6.89 0.21
C TYR A 27 9.87 -7.04 1.62
N THR A 28 10.64 -7.51 2.62
CA THR A 28 10.13 -7.70 3.98
C THR A 28 9.63 -6.41 4.64
N VAL A 29 10.40 -5.33 4.48
CA VAL A 29 10.04 -4.01 5.01
C VAL A 29 8.83 -3.46 4.28
N TRP A 30 8.86 -3.55 2.94
CA TRP A 30 7.75 -3.13 2.09
C TRP A 30 6.46 -3.87 2.45
N ALA A 31 6.48 -5.20 2.54
CA ALA A 31 5.31 -6.02 2.82
C ALA A 31 4.71 -5.68 4.19
N THR A 32 5.54 -5.51 5.22
CA THR A 32 5.09 -5.16 6.57
C THR A 32 4.42 -3.78 6.59
N THR A 33 5.05 -2.78 5.97
CA THR A 33 4.49 -1.42 5.93
C THR A 33 3.26 -1.34 5.02
N MET A 34 3.23 -2.11 3.93
CA MET A 34 2.09 -2.19 3.02
C MET A 34 0.87 -2.82 3.71
N MET A 35 1.09 -3.89 4.49
CA MET A 35 0.05 -4.49 5.32
C MET A 35 -0.56 -3.46 6.27
N TRP A 36 0.25 -2.75 7.07
CA TRP A 36 -0.26 -1.73 7.98
C TRP A 36 -0.99 -0.59 7.26
N ALA A 37 -0.49 -0.18 6.09
CA ALA A 37 -1.15 0.85 5.29
C ALA A 37 -2.52 0.37 4.79
N LEU A 38 -2.64 -0.87 4.29
CA LEU A 38 -3.90 -1.43 3.81
C LEU A 38 -4.89 -1.71 4.96
N GLU A 39 -4.39 -2.14 6.12
CA GLU A 39 -5.19 -2.29 7.34
C GLU A 39 -5.77 -0.95 7.79
N SER A 40 -4.94 0.11 7.82
CA SER A 40 -5.39 1.47 8.14
C SER A 40 -6.42 2.03 7.14
N ASN A 41 -6.49 1.46 5.93
CA ASN A 41 -7.47 1.81 4.90
C ASN A 41 -8.64 0.82 4.82
N GLU A 42 -8.73 -0.15 5.75
CA GLU A 42 -9.78 -1.18 5.82
C GLU A 42 -9.94 -2.03 4.54
N VAL A 43 -8.84 -2.22 3.81
CA VAL A 43 -8.81 -2.98 2.54
C VAL A 43 -7.90 -4.21 2.59
N TRP A 44 -7.18 -4.45 3.70
CA TRP A 44 -6.31 -5.62 3.85
C TRP A 44 -7.06 -6.94 3.69
N GLU A 45 -8.31 -7.02 4.15
CA GLU A 45 -9.18 -8.20 4.00
C GLU A 45 -9.37 -8.67 2.55
N ALA A 46 -9.19 -7.78 1.56
CA ALA A 46 -9.25 -8.13 0.14
C ALA A 46 -7.96 -8.83 -0.36
N VAL A 47 -6.84 -8.61 0.33
CA VAL A 47 -5.54 -9.27 0.07
C VAL A 47 -5.44 -10.57 0.87
N ASP A 48 -5.78 -10.51 2.16
CA ASP A 48 -5.78 -11.65 3.07
C ASP A 48 -6.93 -11.49 4.10
N PRO A 49 -7.96 -12.36 4.10
CA PRO A 49 -8.06 -13.64 3.40
C PRO A 49 -8.47 -13.55 1.92
N GLY A 50 -9.03 -12.45 1.45
CA GLY A 50 -9.70 -12.36 0.15
C GLY A 50 -10.94 -13.25 0.05
N GLY A 51 -11.33 -13.67 -1.16
CA GLY A 51 -12.43 -14.61 -1.40
C GLY A 51 -13.59 -14.05 -2.25
N ASP A 52 -14.67 -14.82 -2.36
CA ASP A 52 -15.78 -14.56 -3.29
C ASP A 52 -16.48 -13.22 -3.05
N GLU A 53 -16.50 -12.73 -1.80
CA GLU A 53 -17.11 -11.44 -1.46
C GLU A 53 -16.37 -10.23 -2.06
N PHE A 54 -15.12 -10.43 -2.50
CA PHE A 54 -14.25 -9.45 -3.14
C PHE A 54 -14.20 -9.59 -4.66
N MET A 55 -14.83 -10.62 -5.25
CA MET A 55 -14.85 -10.83 -6.69
C MET A 55 -15.73 -9.82 -7.43
N LYS A 56 -15.53 -9.69 -8.74
CA LYS A 56 -16.32 -8.78 -9.58
C LYS A 56 -17.82 -9.09 -9.47
N GLY A 57 -18.58 -8.08 -9.08
CA GLY A 57 -20.04 -8.17 -8.86
C GLY A 57 -20.45 -8.50 -7.43
N ALA A 58 -19.50 -8.82 -6.54
CA ALA A 58 -19.75 -9.07 -5.14
C ALA A 58 -19.77 -7.76 -4.31
N PRO A 59 -20.35 -7.78 -3.09
CA PRO A 59 -20.54 -6.57 -2.28
C PRO A 59 -19.25 -5.82 -1.94
N LYS A 60 -18.12 -6.53 -1.74
CA LYS A 60 -16.83 -5.93 -1.37
C LYS A 60 -15.87 -5.76 -2.54
N TYR A 61 -16.32 -5.94 -3.79
CA TYR A 61 -15.48 -5.75 -4.98
C TYR A 61 -14.79 -4.38 -5.03
N ARG A 62 -15.42 -3.34 -4.48
CA ARG A 62 -14.80 -2.01 -4.39
C ARG A 62 -13.52 -2.03 -3.56
N LYS A 63 -13.48 -2.80 -2.47
CA LYS A 63 -12.30 -2.93 -1.60
C LYS A 63 -11.17 -3.67 -2.31
N ASP A 64 -11.49 -4.71 -3.08
CA ASP A 64 -10.53 -5.39 -3.97
C ASP A 64 -9.86 -4.41 -4.92
N ARG A 65 -10.65 -3.60 -5.63
CA ARG A 65 -10.12 -2.62 -6.57
C ARG A 65 -9.27 -1.54 -5.91
N GLN A 66 -9.60 -1.16 -4.68
CA GLN A 66 -8.80 -0.22 -3.90
C GLN A 66 -7.45 -0.84 -3.50
N ALA A 67 -7.45 -2.04 -2.91
CA ALA A 67 -6.23 -2.76 -2.54
C ALA A 67 -5.32 -3.04 -3.75
N LEU A 68 -5.89 -3.53 -4.85
CA LEU A 68 -5.13 -3.79 -6.07
C LEU A 68 -4.53 -2.50 -6.67
N THR A 69 -5.27 -1.40 -6.65
CA THR A 69 -4.75 -0.10 -7.12
C THR A 69 -3.61 0.38 -6.22
N ALA A 70 -3.74 0.22 -4.91
CA ALA A 70 -2.69 0.57 -3.95
C ALA A 70 -1.40 -0.22 -4.21
N ILE A 71 -1.49 -1.56 -4.30
CA ILE A 71 -0.37 -2.45 -4.61
C ILE A 71 0.26 -2.04 -5.94
N CYS A 72 -0.54 -1.92 -7.01
CA CYS A 72 -0.03 -1.53 -8.31
C CYS A 72 0.61 -0.14 -8.31
N SER A 73 0.16 0.82 -7.49
CA SER A 73 0.71 2.19 -7.51
C SER A 73 2.17 2.28 -7.08
N VAL A 74 2.63 1.34 -6.25
CA VAL A 74 3.97 1.33 -5.65
C VAL A 74 4.96 0.37 -6.30
N MET A 75 4.50 -0.38 -7.30
CA MET A 75 5.33 -1.35 -8.01
C MET A 75 6.11 -0.70 -9.15
N PRO A 76 7.36 -1.13 -9.38
CA PRO A 76 8.11 -0.75 -10.57
C PRO A 76 7.48 -1.39 -11.83
N MET A 77 7.79 -0.82 -13.00
CA MET A 77 7.10 -1.15 -14.26
C MET A 77 7.26 -2.61 -14.69
N ASP A 78 8.43 -3.21 -14.44
CA ASP A 78 8.69 -4.63 -14.70
C ASP A 78 7.80 -5.54 -13.86
N VAL A 79 7.58 -5.19 -12.58
CA VAL A 79 6.65 -5.95 -11.71
C VAL A 79 5.20 -5.74 -12.15
N LYS A 80 4.81 -4.51 -12.50
CA LYS A 80 3.45 -4.19 -13.00
C LYS A 80 3.07 -5.02 -14.23
N GLN A 81 4.02 -5.35 -15.11
CA GLN A 81 3.76 -6.20 -16.27
C GLN A 81 3.32 -7.61 -15.89
N HIS A 82 3.78 -8.14 -14.75
CA HIS A 82 3.33 -9.42 -14.22
C HIS A 82 1.95 -9.32 -13.54
N LEU A 83 1.65 -8.16 -12.95
CA LEU A 83 0.38 -7.90 -12.25
C LEU A 83 -0.82 -7.69 -13.18
N ILE A 84 -0.61 -7.33 -14.45
CA ILE A 84 -1.71 -7.08 -15.40
C ILE A 84 -2.63 -8.30 -15.61
N SER A 85 -2.09 -9.50 -15.40
CA SER A 85 -2.83 -10.76 -15.52
C SER A 85 -3.65 -11.11 -14.28
N LYS A 86 -3.42 -10.40 -13.16
CA LYS A 86 -4.05 -10.68 -11.87
C LYS A 86 -5.38 -9.97 -11.79
N THR A 87 -6.40 -10.69 -11.31
CA THR A 87 -7.78 -10.19 -11.35
C THR A 87 -8.27 -9.68 -9.99
N SER A 88 -7.53 -9.99 -8.92
CA SER A 88 -7.82 -9.58 -7.55
C SER A 88 -6.57 -9.07 -6.82
N ALA A 89 -6.77 -8.35 -5.73
CA ALA A 89 -5.71 -7.86 -4.86
C ALA A 89 -4.92 -9.00 -4.18
N LYS A 90 -5.57 -10.13 -3.90
CA LYS A 90 -4.94 -11.32 -3.34
C LYS A 90 -3.94 -12.00 -4.30
N GLU A 91 -4.21 -11.92 -5.60
CA GLU A 91 -3.36 -12.55 -6.63
C GLU A 91 -2.17 -11.69 -7.05
N ALA A 92 -2.17 -10.41 -6.65
CA ALA A 92 -1.15 -9.41 -6.99
C ALA A 92 0.04 -9.49 -6.03
#